data_AF-A0A5D0CWV5-F1
#
_entry.id   AF-A0A5D0CWV5-F1
#
_cell.length_a   1.000
_cell.length_b   1.000
_cell.length_c   1.000
_cell.angle_alpha   90.00
_cell.angle_beta   90.00
_cell.angle_gamma   90.00
#
_symmetry.space_group_name_H-M   'P 1'
#
loop_
_entity.id
_entity.type
_entity.pdbx_description
1 polymer ?
#
loop_
_entity_poly.entity_id
_entity_poly.type
_entity_poly.pdbx_seq_one_letter_code
_entity_poly.pdbx_strand_id
1 'polypeptide(L)' 'MVSLTGKYHNWYDAKDAGSGPSKYAIDKHNNNKGPFSKRTDYVIFNNILTFEVNEYTATSATYK' A
#
# COMPACT_ATOMS: atom_id res chain seq x y z
N MET A 1 -10.62 4.28 -0.04
CA MET A 1 -9.22 4.70 0.14
C MET A 1 -8.37 3.46 0.41
N VAL A 2 -7.26 3.28 -0.30
CA VAL A 2 -6.33 2.16 -0.07
C VAL A 2 -5.39 2.59 1.05
N SER A 3 -5.40 1.89 2.20
CA SER A 3 -4.40 2.12 3.24
C SER A 3 -3.09 1.49 2.81
N LEU A 4 -2.09 2.32 2.55
CA LEU A 4 -0.76 1.93 2.09
C LEU A 4 0.21 2.14 3.25
N THR A 5 0.72 1.04 3.81
CA THR A 5 1.73 1.07 4.90
C THR A 5 3.04 1.71 4.42
N GLY A 6 3.98 2.02 5.33
CA GLY A 6 5.32 2.56 4.99
C GLY A 6 6.11 1.75 3.94
N LYS A 7 5.75 0.47 3.69
CA LYS A 7 6.31 -0.33 2.59
C LYS A 7 6.01 0.23 1.20
N TYR A 8 4.89 0.92 1.01
CA TYR A 8 4.52 1.52 -0.26
C TYR A 8 5.40 2.73 -0.59
N HIS A 9 5.63 3.61 0.39
CA HIS A 9 6.51 4.77 0.24
C HIS A 9 7.93 4.34 -0.16
N ASN A 10 8.52 3.37 0.56
CA ASN A 10 9.86 2.87 0.23
C ASN A 10 9.95 2.30 -1.19
N TRP A 11 8.90 1.61 -1.65
CA TRP A 11 8.85 1.11 -3.02
C TRP A 11 8.79 2.25 -4.04
N TYR A 12 7.95 3.25 -3.79
CA TYR A 12 7.78 4.39 -4.67
C TYR A 12 9.10 5.17 -4.82
N ASP A 13 9.75 5.51 -3.71
CA ASP A 13 11.01 6.25 -3.70
C ASP A 13 12.15 5.47 -4.35
N ALA A 14 12.24 4.15 -4.09
CA ALA A 14 13.20 3.30 -4.77
C ALA A 14 12.99 3.31 -6.29
N LYS A 15 11.72 3.32 -6.72
CA LYS A 15 11.36 3.35 -8.14
C LYS A 15 11.60 4.69 -8.81
N ASP A 16 11.32 5.77 -8.11
CA ASP A 16 11.63 7.14 -8.53
C ASP A 16 13.14 7.37 -8.67
N ALA A 17 13.94 6.81 -7.75
CA ALA A 17 15.41 6.78 -7.84
C ALA A 17 15.95 5.86 -8.95
N GLY A 18 15.09 5.27 -9.78
CA GLY A 18 15.48 4.43 -10.93
C GLY A 18 15.72 2.96 -10.61
N SER A 19 15.47 2.51 -9.37
CA SER A 19 15.69 1.14 -8.91
C SER A 19 14.39 0.39 -8.62
N GLY A 20 14.42 -0.90 -8.30
CA GLY A 20 13.22 -1.62 -7.85
C GLY A 20 12.13 -1.86 -8.92
N PRO A 21 11.02 -2.49 -8.51
CA PRO A 21 10.02 -3.02 -9.44
C PRO A 21 9.06 -1.94 -9.96
N SER A 22 8.58 -2.09 -11.19
CA SER A 22 7.59 -1.18 -11.81
C SER A 22 6.17 -1.29 -11.25
N LYS A 23 5.94 -2.24 -10.34
CA LYS A 23 4.64 -2.48 -9.72
C LYS A 23 4.77 -2.83 -8.23
N TYR A 24 3.80 -2.38 -7.44
CA TYR A 24 3.65 -2.73 -6.03
C TYR A 24 2.51 -3.72 -5.84
N ALA A 25 2.75 -4.81 -5.11
CA ALA A 25 1.74 -5.80 -4.80
C ALA A 25 1.02 -5.43 -3.50
N ILE A 26 -0.29 -5.24 -3.57
CA ILE A 26 -1.18 -5.10 -2.41
C ILE A 26 -1.73 -6.48 -2.09
N ASP A 27 -1.29 -7.02 -0.97
CA ASP A 27 -1.85 -8.26 -0.45
C ASP A 27 -3.23 -8.00 0.17
N LYS A 28 -4.26 -8.67 -0.37
CA LYS A 28 -5.65 -8.51 0.07
C LYS A 28 -6.05 -9.54 1.12
N HIS A 29 -5.09 -10.27 1.72
CA HIS A 29 -5.30 -11.38 2.68
C HIS A 29 -6.61 -11.31 3.48
N ASN A 30 -6.78 -10.29 4.34
CA ASN A 30 -7.92 -10.20 5.27
C ASN A 30 -9.29 -9.92 4.61
N ASN A 31 -9.32 -9.53 3.33
CA ASN A 31 -10.55 -9.27 2.58
C ASN A 31 -10.69 -10.18 1.35
N ASN A 32 -10.06 -11.35 1.38
CA ASN A 32 -10.13 -12.30 0.28
C ASN A 32 -11.46 -13.07 0.29
N LYS A 33 -12.56 -12.40 -0.05
CA LYS A 33 -13.88 -13.03 -0.23
C LYS A 33 -13.92 -13.82 -1.56
N GLY A 34 -14.22 -15.13 -1.49
CA GLY A 34 -14.33 -16.05 -2.64
C GLY A 34 -13.37 -17.25 -2.55
N PRO A 35 -13.47 -18.26 -3.44
CA PRO A 35 -12.64 -19.47 -3.42
C PRO A 35 -11.24 -19.20 -4.02
N PHE A 36 -10.57 -18.15 -3.57
CA PHE A 36 -9.26 -17.76 -4.09
C PHE A 36 -8.16 -18.22 -3.14
N SER A 37 -7.21 -19.02 -3.66
CA SER A 37 -5.97 -19.36 -2.94
C SER A 37 -5.08 -18.13 -2.71
N LYS A 38 -5.18 -17.12 -3.57
CA LYS A 38 -4.49 -15.82 -3.44
C LYS A 38 -5.21 -14.76 -4.26
N ARG A 39 -5.27 -13.53 -3.74
CA ARG A 39 -5.72 -12.34 -4.48
C ARG A 39 -4.79 -11.17 -4.20
N THR A 40 -4.24 -10.59 -5.26
CA THR A 40 -3.26 -9.52 -5.19
C THR A 40 -3.66 -8.44 -6.17
N ASP A 41 -3.79 -7.21 -5.68
CA ASP A 41 -3.96 -6.03 -6.54
C ASP A 41 -2.58 -5.44 -6.81
N TYR A 42 -2.35 -4.88 -7.99
CA TYR A 42 -1.09 -4.22 -8.32
C TYR A 42 -1.29 -2.73 -8.57
N VAL A 43 -0.39 -1.92 -8.04
CA VAL A 43 -0.23 -0.50 -8.42
C VAL A 43 0.91 -0.42 -9.42
N ILE A 44 0.72 0.29 -10.53
CA ILE A 44 1.75 0.51 -11.55
C ILE A 44 2.35 1.89 -11.35
N PHE A 45 3.67 1.96 -11.21
CA PHE A 45 4.39 3.20 -10.89
C PHE A 45 4.05 4.33 -11.88
N ASN A 46 4.17 4.06 -13.18
CA ASN A 46 3.93 5.05 -14.24
C ASN A 46 2.49 5.57 -14.32
N ASN A 47 1.54 4.95 -13.62
CA ASN A 47 0.13 5.35 -13.64
C ASN A 47 -0.25 6.20 -12.41
N ILE A 48 0.68 6.48 -11.51
CA ILE A 48 0.46 7.30 -10.32
C ILE A 48 0.64 8.76 -10.73
N LEU A 49 -0.43 9.56 -10.69
CA LEU A 49 -0.38 11.00 -10.96
C LEU A 49 -0.16 11.82 -9.68
N THR A 50 -0.91 11.50 -8.63
CA THR A 50 -0.85 12.16 -7.32
C THR A 50 -1.14 11.14 -6.22
N PHE A 51 -0.61 11.38 -5.02
CA PHE A 51 -0.94 10.62 -3.82
C PHE A 51 -0.72 11.50 -2.58
N GLU A 52 -1.32 11.09 -1.47
CA GLU A 52 -1.17 11.71 -0.16
C GLU A 52 -0.64 10.69 0.84
N VAL A 53 0.14 11.16 1.81
CA VAL A 53 0.62 10.36 2.94
C VAL A 53 0.03 10.96 4.21
N ASN A 54 -0.75 10.16 4.94
CA ASN A 54 -1.36 10.55 6.20
C ASN A 54 -0.78 9.70 7.32
N GLU A 55 -0.07 10.32 8.26
CA GLU A 55 0.47 9.66 9.45
C GLU A 55 -0.45 9.90 10.64
N TYR A 56 -0.84 8.83 11.32
CA TYR A 56 -1.66 8.90 12.52
C TYR A 56 -0.81 8.54 13.73
N THR A 57 -0.75 9.42 14.73
CA THR A 57 -0.25 9.07 16.05
C THR A 57 -1.30 8.24 16.77
N ALA A 58 -0.92 7.06 17.28
CA ALA A 58 -1.79 6.31 18.18
C ALA A 58 -1.91 7.07 19.52
N THR A 59 -2.84 8.02 19.62
CA THR A 59 -3.36 8.39 20.93
C THR A 59 -4.20 7.22 21.42
N SER A 60 -3.67 6.47 22.38
CA SER A 60 -4.40 5.44 23.11
C SER A 60 -5.65 6.07 23.73
N ALA A 61 -6.78 6.01 23.02
CA ALA A 61 -8.05 6.39 23.60
C ALA A 61 -8.43 5.28 24.59
N THR A 62 -8.12 5.51 25.87
CA THR A 62 -8.67 4.74 26.98
C THR A 62 -10.16 5.01 27.05
N TYR A 63 -10.97 4.18 26.38
CA TYR A 63 -12.41 4.18 26.59
C TYR A 63 -12.69 3.51 27.94
N LYS A 64 -13.32 4.26 28.86
CA LYS A 64 -13.86 3.75 30.12
C LYS A 64 -15.18 3.04 29.91
#